data_AF-A0A9P6PYW4-F1
#
_entry.id   AF-A0A9P6PYW4-F1
#
_cell.length_a   1.000
_cell.length_b   1.000
_cell.length_c   1.000
_cell.angle_alpha   90.00
_cell.angle_beta   90.00
_cell.angle_gamma   90.00
#
_symmetry.space_group_name_H-M   'P 1'
#
loop_
_entity.id
_entity.type
_entity.pdbx_description
1 polymer ?
#
loop_
_entity_poly.entity_id
_entity_poly.type
_entity_poly.pdbx_seq_one_letter_code
_entity_poly.pdbx_strand_id
1 'polypeptide(L)'
;MASSAKYIARIPRTAFIPTQQFSPASTSFRRTFCAVPGTVTQPLRFFSSAAVQVDSVPTTPTSELKVQNPQFDEAGKELIVEITDKAAKQLKHIATRDQNPLQALRVTVDSGGCHGYQYLMDLTDAVNEDDVVFDKDGARVIIDTITLPMVSGSRIDFIEELIGSAFKVVANPHAAHSCGCDTSFEIKI
;
A
#
# COMPACT_ATOMS: atom_id res chain seq x y z
N MET A 1 -38.12 -59.64 -5.16
CA MET A 1 -37.09 -58.67 -5.59
C MET A 1 -37.14 -57.54 -4.56
N ALA A 2 -36.45 -57.64 -3.42
CA ALA A 2 -35.06 -57.21 -3.22
C ALA A 2 -34.85 -55.74 -3.65
N SER A 3 -34.28 -54.81 -2.89
CA SER A 3 -33.71 -54.75 -1.55
C SER A 3 -33.31 -53.28 -1.35
N SER A 4 -33.44 -52.77 -0.12
CA SER A 4 -32.58 -51.79 0.56
C SER A 4 -31.73 -50.80 -0.24
N ALA A 5 -31.90 -49.50 0.05
CA ALA A 5 -30.88 -48.65 0.66
C ALA A 5 -31.25 -47.16 0.53
N LYS A 6 -31.27 -46.43 1.65
CA LYS A 6 -30.43 -45.23 1.81
C LYS A 6 -30.35 -44.81 3.28
N TYR A 7 -29.15 -45.02 3.76
CA TYR A 7 -28.57 -44.79 5.08
C TYR A 7 -28.70 -43.33 5.51
N ILE A 8 -29.33 -43.07 6.67
CA ILE A 8 -29.38 -41.76 7.30
C ILE A 8 -28.19 -41.69 8.28
N ALA A 9 -27.12 -41.00 7.88
CA ALA A 9 -25.96 -40.78 8.73
C ALA A 9 -26.29 -39.75 9.82
N ARG A 10 -26.50 -40.25 11.05
CA ARG A 10 -26.50 -39.43 12.28
C ARG A 10 -25.06 -39.06 12.61
N ILE A 11 -24.74 -37.78 12.54
CA ILE A 11 -23.45 -37.21 12.98
C ILE A 11 -23.53 -37.03 14.50
N PRO A 12 -22.58 -37.58 15.30
CA PRO A 12 -22.58 -37.43 16.74
C PRO A 12 -22.11 -36.04 17.19
N ARG A 13 -22.68 -35.66 18.33
CA ARG A 13 -22.49 -34.42 19.09
C ARG A 13 -21.05 -34.24 19.59
N THR A 14 -20.67 -32.97 19.67
CA THR A 14 -19.79 -32.35 20.69
C THR A 14 -18.35 -32.87 20.78
N ALA A 15 -17.44 -32.19 20.09
CA ALA A 15 -16.03 -32.18 20.44
C ALA A 15 -15.78 -31.12 21.54
N PHE A 16 -15.36 -31.65 22.69
CA PHE A 16 -14.89 -30.99 23.89
C PHE A 16 -13.45 -30.51 23.62
N ILE A 17 -13.15 -29.21 23.76
CA ILE A 17 -11.78 -28.69 23.72
C ILE A 17 -11.54 -27.83 24.97
N PRO A 18 -10.43 -28.06 25.70
CA PRO A 18 -10.25 -27.61 27.07
C PRO A 18 -9.87 -26.13 27.22
N THR A 19 -10.31 -25.60 28.35
CA THR A 19 -9.99 -24.32 28.98
C THR A 19 -8.48 -24.08 29.04
N GLN A 20 -7.97 -23.11 28.29
CA GLN A 20 -6.62 -22.58 28.48
C GLN A 20 -6.62 -21.61 29.66
N GLN A 21 -5.69 -21.89 30.56
CA GLN A 21 -5.59 -21.38 31.92
C GLN A 21 -4.91 -20.01 31.91
N PHE A 22 -5.61 -19.02 32.47
CA PHE A 22 -5.04 -17.73 32.86
C PHE A 22 -3.85 -17.94 33.83
N SER A 23 -2.72 -17.29 33.55
CA SER A 23 -1.64 -17.08 34.51
C SER A 23 -1.36 -15.59 34.66
N PRO A 24 -1.46 -15.00 35.87
CA PRO A 24 -0.92 -13.68 36.18
C PRO A 24 0.32 -13.80 37.08
N ALA A 25 1.45 -13.24 36.64
CA ALA A 25 2.59 -12.92 37.49
C ALA A 25 3.35 -11.76 36.79
N SER A 26 3.13 -10.50 37.18
CA SER A 26 3.85 -9.83 38.27
C SER A 26 5.34 -10.10 38.24
N THR A 27 6.12 -9.20 37.66
CA THR A 27 7.47 -8.90 38.13
C THR A 27 7.80 -7.45 37.81
N SER A 28 7.75 -6.65 38.86
CA SER A 28 8.40 -5.35 39.00
C SER A 28 9.85 -5.43 38.50
N PHE A 29 10.22 -4.57 37.56
CA PHE A 29 11.63 -4.23 37.39
C PHE A 29 11.81 -2.71 37.40
N ARG A 30 12.47 -2.30 38.48
CA ARG A 30 12.82 -0.94 38.87
C ARG A 30 13.51 -0.21 37.73
N ARG A 31 13.01 1.00 37.43
CA ARG A 31 13.79 2.05 36.75
C ARG A 31 14.92 2.47 37.68
N THR A 32 16.12 1.96 37.45
CA THR A 32 17.34 2.51 38.04
C THR A 32 17.69 3.79 37.29
N PHE A 33 17.46 4.92 37.95
CA PHE A 33 18.04 6.21 37.59
C PHE A 33 19.57 6.10 37.74
N CYS A 34 20.31 6.23 36.64
CA CYS A 34 21.71 6.61 36.70
C CYS A 34 21.80 8.13 36.50
N ALA A 35 22.05 8.83 37.60
CA ALA A 35 22.47 10.22 37.60
C ALA A 35 23.90 10.32 37.06
N VAL A 36 24.16 11.27 36.17
CA VAL A 36 25.51 11.62 35.72
C VAL A 36 25.79 13.05 36.20
N PRO A 37 26.79 13.28 37.09
CA PRO A 37 27.29 14.61 37.37
C PRO A 37 28.50 14.89 36.49
N GLY A 38 28.55 16.07 35.88
CA GLY A 38 29.66 16.44 35.01
C GLY A 38 29.54 17.87 34.46
N THR A 39 29.67 18.85 35.35
CA THR A 39 29.97 20.24 35.02
C THR A 39 31.36 20.34 34.37
N VAL A 40 31.45 20.84 33.14
CA VAL A 40 32.67 21.50 32.63
C VAL A 40 32.28 22.77 31.87
N THR A 41 32.69 23.88 32.48
CA THR A 41 32.67 25.25 31.99
C THR A 41 33.81 25.49 30.99
N GLN A 42 33.63 26.51 30.12
CA GLN A 42 34.64 27.42 29.50
C GLN A 42 34.61 27.49 27.95
N PRO A 43 35.17 28.55 27.31
CA PRO A 43 34.39 29.73 26.95
C PRO A 43 34.47 30.09 25.45
N LEU A 44 33.64 31.07 25.09
CA LEU A 44 33.60 31.89 23.88
C LEU A 44 34.88 31.92 23.02
N ARG A 45 34.77 31.55 21.74
CA ARG A 45 35.48 32.23 20.64
C ARG A 45 34.62 32.40 19.40
N PHE A 46 34.40 33.67 19.10
CA PHE A 46 34.16 34.27 17.80
C PHE A 46 34.83 33.52 16.63
N PHE A 47 34.02 33.13 15.63
CA PHE A 47 34.33 33.17 14.19
C PHE A 47 32.97 33.32 13.49
N SER A 48 32.60 34.54 13.09
CA SER A 48 32.96 35.21 11.83
C SER A 48 32.29 34.59 10.60
N SER A 49 31.24 35.29 10.16
CA SER A 49 30.74 35.46 8.78
C SER A 49 31.01 34.35 7.75
N ALA A 50 29.93 33.64 7.42
CA ALA A 50 29.36 33.67 6.07
C ALA A 50 27.91 33.18 6.16
N ALA A 51 26.96 34.11 6.11
CA ALA A 51 25.57 33.80 5.87
C ALA A 51 25.44 33.35 4.40
N VAL A 52 25.32 32.04 4.18
CA VAL A 52 24.72 31.53 2.95
C VAL A 52 23.23 31.46 3.23
N GLN A 53 22.55 32.55 2.85
CA GLN A 53 21.12 32.55 2.65
C GLN A 53 20.86 31.63 1.46
N VAL A 54 20.42 30.41 1.71
CA VAL A 54 19.62 29.70 0.72
C VAL A 54 18.20 30.13 0.97
N ASP A 55 17.78 31.07 0.12
CA ASP A 55 16.45 31.64 0.11
C ASP A 55 15.39 30.56 0.24
N SER A 56 14.57 30.75 1.26
CA SER A 56 13.22 30.23 1.34
C SER A 56 12.56 30.34 -0.04
N VAL A 57 12.43 29.21 -0.73
CA VAL A 57 11.58 29.11 -1.90
C VAL A 57 10.16 29.43 -1.44
N PRO A 58 9.55 30.53 -1.88
CA PRO A 58 8.12 30.70 -1.73
C PRO A 58 7.43 29.96 -2.88
N THR A 59 6.11 29.79 -2.73
CA THR A 59 5.12 29.32 -3.73
C THR A 59 5.16 27.80 -3.99
N THR A 60 4.13 27.00 -3.68
CA THR A 60 2.66 27.26 -3.69
C THR A 60 1.90 26.22 -2.86
N PRO A 61 0.97 26.59 -1.95
CA PRO A 61 -0.15 25.74 -1.61
C PRO A 61 -1.20 25.90 -2.72
N THR A 62 -1.24 24.97 -3.68
CA THR A 62 -2.30 24.94 -4.68
C THR A 62 -2.87 23.54 -4.73
N SER A 63 -3.94 23.40 -3.95
CA SER A 63 -4.92 22.33 -3.98
C SER A 63 -5.61 22.33 -5.35
N GLU A 64 -4.92 21.81 -6.35
CA GLU A 64 -5.50 21.44 -7.63
C GLU A 64 -5.06 20.01 -7.90
N LEU A 65 -6.00 19.07 -7.76
CA LEU A 65 -5.82 17.67 -8.13
C LEU A 65 -5.53 17.62 -9.63
N LYS A 66 -4.25 17.73 -10.01
CA LYS A 66 -3.85 17.69 -11.41
C LYS A 66 -3.95 16.24 -11.84
N VAL A 67 -5.01 15.91 -12.59
CA VAL A 67 -5.12 14.66 -13.34
C VAL A 67 -4.01 14.71 -14.39
N GLN A 68 -2.83 14.24 -14.04
CA GLN A 68 -1.67 14.24 -14.91
C GLN A 68 -1.73 12.97 -15.75
N ASN A 69 -2.39 13.06 -16.89
CA ASN A 69 -2.28 12.08 -17.95
C ASN A 69 -1.91 12.82 -19.25
N PRO A 70 -0.88 12.42 -20.01
CA PRO A 70 0.10 11.32 -19.79
C PRO A 70 1.45 11.77 -19.21
N GLN A 71 2.13 10.85 -18.53
CA GLN A 71 3.53 11.00 -18.08
C GLN A 71 4.48 10.35 -19.08
N PHE A 72 5.66 10.93 -19.25
CA PHE A 72 6.71 10.38 -20.12
C PHE A 72 7.95 10.07 -19.27
N ASP A 73 8.61 8.95 -19.55
CA ASP A 73 9.94 8.70 -18.99
C ASP A 73 11.01 9.56 -19.66
N GLU A 74 12.22 9.57 -19.12
CA GLU A 74 13.37 10.28 -19.69
C GLU A 74 13.73 9.79 -21.10
N ALA A 75 13.27 8.60 -21.49
CA ALA A 75 13.45 8.01 -22.82
C ALA A 75 12.32 8.40 -23.80
N GLY A 76 11.34 9.20 -23.39
CA GLY A 76 10.22 9.66 -24.21
C GLY A 76 9.12 8.61 -24.42
N LYS A 77 9.10 7.52 -23.64
CA LYS A 77 8.06 6.51 -23.64
C LYS A 77 6.93 6.94 -22.70
N GLU A 78 5.70 6.80 -23.18
CA GLU A 78 4.50 7.10 -22.42
C GLU A 78 4.28 6.05 -21.31
N LEU A 79 4.18 6.52 -20.07
CA LEU A 79 3.90 5.69 -18.89
C LEU A 79 2.38 5.60 -18.70
N ILE A 80 1.79 4.63 -19.40
CA ILE A 80 0.35 4.33 -19.33
C ILE A 80 0.06 3.28 -18.27
N VAL A 81 -1.07 3.39 -17.57
CA VAL A 81 -1.60 2.34 -16.70
C VAL A 81 -3.08 2.16 -17.01
N GLU A 82 -3.49 0.92 -17.26
CA GLU A 82 -4.89 0.62 -17.59
C GLU A 82 -5.69 0.24 -16.36
N ILE A 83 -6.90 0.78 -16.21
CA ILE A 83 -7.84 0.39 -15.16
C ILE A 83 -8.90 -0.54 -15.78
N THR A 84 -9.16 -1.71 -15.19
CA THR A 84 -10.22 -2.59 -15.71
C THR A 84 -11.60 -2.05 -15.36
N ASP A 85 -12.61 -2.43 -16.14
CA ASP A 85 -13.99 -2.03 -15.86
C ASP A 85 -14.49 -2.60 -14.52
N LYS A 86 -13.95 -3.76 -14.10
CA LYS A 86 -14.23 -4.36 -12.79
C LYS A 86 -13.66 -3.52 -11.66
N ALA A 87 -12.39 -3.13 -11.76
CA ALA A 87 -11.74 -2.26 -10.79
C ALA A 87 -12.45 -0.90 -10.70
N ALA A 88 -12.79 -0.30 -11.85
CA ALA A 88 -13.50 0.98 -11.88
C ALA A 88 -14.89 0.89 -11.24
N LYS A 89 -15.66 -0.19 -11.50
CA LYS A 89 -16.95 -0.43 -10.85
C LYS A 89 -16.81 -0.59 -9.34
N GLN A 90 -15.79 -1.31 -8.88
CA GLN A 90 -15.59 -1.48 -7.45
C GLN A 90 -15.20 -0.18 -6.75
N LEU A 91 -14.27 0.59 -7.33
CA LEU A 91 -13.86 1.86 -6.73
C LEU A 91 -15.05 2.83 -6.58
N LYS A 92 -15.96 2.86 -7.56
CA LYS A 92 -17.22 3.61 -7.45
C LYS A 92 -18.12 3.08 -6.34
N HIS A 93 -18.22 1.76 -6.21
CA HIS A 93 -19.02 1.13 -5.16
C HIS A 93 -18.49 1.46 -3.77
N ILE A 94 -17.17 1.41 -3.59
CA ILE A 94 -16.48 1.82 -2.35
C ILE A 94 -16.69 3.31 -2.09
N ALA A 95 -16.49 4.18 -3.08
CA ALA A 95 -16.72 5.62 -2.95
C ALA A 95 -18.17 5.96 -2.56
N THR A 96 -19.15 5.22 -3.10
CA THR A 96 -20.58 5.39 -2.76
C THR A 96 -20.88 4.90 -1.34
N ARG A 97 -20.30 3.75 -0.94
CA ARG A 97 -20.44 3.17 0.40
C ARG A 97 -19.88 4.11 1.47
N ASP A 98 -18.70 4.66 1.22
CA ASP A 98 -17.98 5.52 2.17
C ASP A 98 -18.42 6.99 2.07
N GLN A 99 -19.35 7.30 1.16
CA GLN A 99 -19.86 8.65 0.87
C GLN A 99 -18.76 9.67 0.54
N ASN A 100 -17.64 9.20 0.01
CA ASN A 100 -16.49 10.03 -0.34
C ASN A 100 -16.23 9.98 -1.85
N PRO A 101 -16.62 11.02 -2.62
CA PRO A 101 -16.30 11.09 -4.05
C PRO A 101 -14.80 11.30 -4.30
N LEU A 102 -14.06 11.73 -3.28
CA LEU A 102 -12.63 11.90 -3.31
C LEU A 102 -11.86 10.63 -2.92
N GLN A 103 -12.53 9.49 -2.73
CA GLN A 103 -11.85 8.20 -2.56
C GLN A 103 -11.10 7.78 -3.82
N ALA A 104 -9.85 7.34 -3.66
CA ALA A 104 -9.01 6.82 -4.71
C ALA A 104 -8.18 5.62 -4.23
N LEU A 105 -7.73 4.78 -5.17
CA LEU A 105 -6.82 3.67 -4.88
C LEU A 105 -5.39 4.13 -5.09
N ARG A 106 -4.59 4.17 -4.04
CA ARG A 106 -3.14 4.37 -4.13
C ARG A 106 -2.44 3.04 -4.39
N VAL A 107 -1.58 3.01 -5.40
CA VAL A 107 -0.71 1.87 -5.71
C VAL A 107 0.74 2.30 -5.52
N THR A 108 1.42 1.61 -4.62
CA THR A 108 2.84 1.82 -4.31
C THR A 108 3.56 0.48 -4.44
N VAL A 109 4.82 0.50 -4.87
CA VAL A 109 5.68 -0.68 -4.82
C VAL A 109 6.68 -0.50 -3.69
N ASP A 110 6.74 -1.49 -2.81
CA ASP A 110 7.71 -1.55 -1.72
C ASP A 110 8.72 -2.66 -1.97
N SER A 111 9.92 -2.53 -1.39
CA SER A 111 10.92 -3.59 -1.37
C SER A 111 10.46 -4.69 -0.41
N GLY A 112 9.97 -5.80 -0.96
CA GLY A 112 9.32 -6.88 -0.22
C GLY A 112 10.13 -8.17 -0.18
N GLY A 113 10.38 -8.70 1.02
CA GLY A 113 10.74 -10.11 1.28
C GLY A 113 11.88 -10.73 0.44
N CYS A 114 11.87 -12.07 0.31
CA CYS A 114 12.84 -12.82 -0.51
C CYS A 114 12.63 -12.69 -2.02
N HIS A 115 11.49 -12.13 -2.46
CA HIS A 115 11.04 -12.15 -3.86
C HIS A 115 11.13 -10.77 -4.54
N GLY A 116 11.79 -9.80 -3.91
CA GLY A 116 12.13 -8.51 -4.52
C GLY A 116 11.16 -7.40 -4.16
N TYR A 117 10.02 -7.31 -4.85
CA TYR A 117 9.08 -6.21 -4.73
C TYR A 117 7.66 -6.67 -4.42
N GLN A 118 6.93 -5.86 -3.65
CA GLN A 118 5.54 -6.09 -3.29
C GLN A 118 4.67 -4.91 -3.70
N TYR A 119 3.47 -5.18 -4.20
CA TYR A 119 2.46 -4.15 -4.39
C TYR A 119 1.75 -3.84 -3.07
N LEU A 120 1.72 -2.57 -2.71
CA LEU A 120 0.90 -2.02 -1.64
C LEU A 120 -0.25 -1.25 -2.27
N MET A 121 -1.45 -1.51 -1.77
CA MET A 121 -2.69 -0.92 -2.27
C MET A 121 -3.48 -0.38 -1.11
N ASP A 122 -3.67 0.93 -1.10
CA ASP A 122 -4.36 1.63 -0.02
C ASP A 122 -5.48 2.50 -0.57
N LEU A 123 -6.54 2.63 0.18
CA LEU A 123 -7.65 3.51 -0.15
C LEU A 123 -7.42 4.84 0.55
N THR A 124 -7.19 5.90 -0.23
CA THR A 124 -6.92 7.24 0.30
C THR A 124 -7.64 8.30 -0.53
N ASP A 125 -7.92 9.43 0.09
CA ASP A 125 -8.46 10.64 -0.52
C ASP A 125 -7.40 11.74 -0.69
N ALA A 126 -6.23 11.56 -0.07
CA ALA A 126 -5.11 12.49 -0.17
C ALA A 126 -4.24 12.18 -1.40
N VAL A 127 -3.97 13.22 -2.21
CA VAL A 127 -3.04 13.18 -3.33
C VAL A 127 -1.84 14.06 -2.97
N ASN A 128 -0.63 13.54 -3.12
CA ASN A 128 0.61 14.28 -2.89
C ASN A 128 1.14 14.88 -4.20
N GLU A 129 2.13 15.76 -4.10
CA GLU A 129 2.72 16.46 -5.26
C GLU A 129 3.46 15.51 -6.20
N ASP A 130 4.07 14.45 -5.66
CA ASP A 130 4.81 13.43 -6.40
C ASP A 130 3.93 12.28 -6.90
N ASP A 131 2.61 12.40 -6.73
CA ASP A 131 1.66 11.38 -7.17
C ASP A 131 1.06 11.72 -8.54
N VAL A 132 0.81 10.68 -9.33
CA VAL A 132 0.15 10.73 -10.64
C VAL A 132 -1.24 10.12 -10.52
N VAL A 133 -2.25 10.88 -10.93
CA VAL A 133 -3.65 10.47 -10.83
C VAL A 133 -4.19 10.05 -12.18
N PHE A 134 -4.62 8.79 -12.27
CA PHE A 134 -5.35 8.22 -13.39
C PHE A 134 -6.84 8.18 -13.08
N ASP A 135 -7.66 8.72 -13.98
CA ASP A 135 -9.11 8.62 -13.89
C ASP A 135 -9.65 7.73 -15.00
N LYS A 136 -10.53 6.79 -14.63
CA LYS A 136 -11.34 6.04 -15.58
C LYS A 136 -12.78 5.99 -15.12
N ASP A 137 -13.65 6.62 -15.90
CA ASP A 137 -15.09 6.70 -15.64
C ASP A 137 -15.44 7.28 -14.25
N GLY A 138 -14.57 8.07 -13.61
CA GLY A 138 -14.75 8.54 -12.23
C GLY A 138 -14.23 7.60 -11.14
N ALA A 139 -13.54 6.51 -11.51
CA ALA A 139 -12.68 5.77 -10.61
C ALA A 139 -11.26 6.32 -10.67
N ARG A 140 -10.75 6.79 -9.53
CA ARG A 140 -9.45 7.43 -9.42
C ARG A 140 -8.41 6.47 -8.83
N VAL A 141 -7.27 6.39 -9.50
CA VAL A 141 -6.11 5.60 -9.07
C VAL A 141 -4.91 6.55 -8.98
N ILE A 142 -4.21 6.49 -7.86
CA ILE A 142 -3.05 7.32 -7.53
C ILE A 142 -1.82 6.42 -7.59
N ILE A 143 -0.78 6.83 -8.29
CA ILE A 143 0.48 6.10 -8.39
C ILE A 143 1.61 7.07 -8.13
N ASP A 144 2.52 6.73 -7.22
CA ASP A 144 3.72 7.51 -6.96
C ASP A 144 4.63 7.52 -8.21
N THR A 145 5.23 8.67 -8.53
CA THR A 145 6.21 8.83 -9.62
C THR A 145 7.35 7.81 -9.53
N ILE A 146 7.77 7.41 -8.33
CA ILE A 146 8.82 6.37 -8.15
C ILE A 146 8.32 4.99 -8.58
N THR A 147 7.05 4.68 -8.27
CA THR A 147 6.43 3.38 -8.59
C THR A 147 6.00 3.30 -10.05
N LEU A 148 5.60 4.43 -10.64
CA LEU A 148 5.06 4.53 -11.98
C LEU A 148 5.88 3.81 -13.08
N PRO A 149 7.21 3.97 -13.19
CA PRO A 149 7.99 3.26 -14.20
C PRO A 149 7.91 1.73 -14.03
N MET A 150 7.84 1.23 -12.79
CA MET A 150 7.79 -0.20 -12.48
C MET A 150 6.44 -0.85 -12.82
N VAL A 151 5.36 -0.05 -12.83
CA VAL A 151 3.99 -0.52 -13.14
C VAL A 151 3.49 -0.02 -14.50
N SER A 152 4.32 0.68 -15.25
CA SER A 152 3.94 1.21 -16.56
C SER A 152 3.65 0.08 -17.56
N GLY A 153 2.55 0.23 -18.31
CA GLY A 153 2.00 -0.78 -19.21
C GLY A 153 1.26 -1.91 -18.50
N SER A 154 1.11 -1.87 -17.17
CA SER A 154 0.31 -2.84 -16.42
C SER A 154 -1.17 -2.46 -16.38
N ARG A 155 -1.98 -3.41 -15.91
CA ARG A 155 -3.42 -3.25 -15.76
C ARG A 155 -3.86 -3.51 -14.32
N ILE A 156 -4.62 -2.59 -13.74
CA ILE A 156 -5.19 -2.72 -12.40
C ILE A 156 -6.54 -3.43 -12.51
N ASP A 157 -6.65 -4.62 -11.92
CA ASP A 157 -7.87 -5.43 -11.89
C ASP A 157 -8.41 -5.61 -10.47
N PHE A 158 -9.67 -5.99 -10.38
CA PHE A 158 -10.32 -6.40 -9.14
C PHE A 158 -10.79 -7.84 -9.28
N ILE A 159 -10.23 -8.72 -8.44
CA ILE A 159 -10.52 -10.15 -8.44
C ILE A 159 -11.39 -10.47 -7.23
N GLU A 160 -12.56 -11.04 -7.51
CA GLU A 160 -13.49 -11.57 -6.52
C GLU A 160 -13.36 -13.10 -6.49
N GLU A 161 -12.88 -13.65 -5.37
CA GLU A 161 -12.77 -15.07 -5.10
C GLU A 161 -13.74 -15.48 -3.98
N LEU A 162 -13.97 -16.78 -3.77
CA LEU A 162 -14.86 -17.28 -2.72
C LEU A 162 -14.42 -16.86 -1.30
N ILE A 163 -13.12 -16.76 -1.09
CA ILE A 163 -12.52 -16.47 0.22
C ILE A 163 -12.31 -14.97 0.47
N GLY A 164 -12.53 -14.11 -0.54
CA GLY A 164 -12.27 -12.68 -0.43
C GLY A 164 -12.14 -12.00 -1.78
N SER A 165 -12.01 -10.68 -1.74
CA SER A 165 -11.88 -9.86 -2.93
C SER A 165 -10.72 -8.88 -2.75
N ALA A 166 -9.86 -8.74 -3.76
CA ALA A 166 -8.70 -7.88 -3.70
C ALA A 166 -8.41 -7.22 -5.05
N PHE A 167 -7.82 -6.02 -4.99
CA PHE A 167 -7.21 -5.40 -6.16
C PHE A 167 -5.89 -6.10 -6.45
N LYS A 168 -5.58 -6.30 -7.73
CA LYS A 168 -4.33 -6.91 -8.19
C LYS A 168 -3.81 -6.17 -9.42
N VAL A 169 -2.48 -6.06 -9.53
CA VAL A 169 -1.81 -5.58 -10.74
C VAL A 169 -1.58 -6.79 -11.64
N VAL A 170 -2.10 -6.77 -12.86
CA VAL A 170 -1.96 -7.85 -13.83
C VAL A 170 -1.21 -7.38 -15.07
N ALA A 171 -0.60 -8.33 -15.78
CA ALA A 171 0.10 -8.11 -17.04
C ALA A 171 1.20 -7.03 -16.98
N ASN A 172 1.96 -6.94 -15.88
CA ASN A 172 3.08 -6.01 -15.77
C ASN A 172 4.24 -6.43 -16.70
N PRO A 173 4.62 -5.63 -17.71
CA PRO A 173 5.72 -5.96 -18.62
C PRO A 173 7.11 -5.91 -17.97
N HIS A 174 7.25 -5.23 -16.82
CA HIS A 174 8.51 -5.11 -16.08
C HIS A 174 8.73 -6.23 -15.07
N ALA A 175 7.72 -7.05 -14.82
CA ALA A 175 7.83 -8.21 -13.95
C ALA A 175 8.46 -9.38 -14.72
N ALA A 176 9.62 -9.86 -14.27
CA ALA A 176 10.24 -11.07 -14.79
C ALA A 176 9.45 -12.31 -14.37
N HIS A 177 9.08 -12.37 -13.09
CA HIS A 177 8.34 -13.47 -12.48
C HIS A 177 7.38 -12.92 -11.41
N SER A 178 6.15 -13.46 -11.35
CA SER A 178 5.22 -13.24 -10.23
C SER A 178 5.26 -14.41 -9.25
N CYS A 179 5.13 -14.11 -7.96
CA CYS A 179 4.90 -15.15 -6.94
C CYS A 179 3.52 -15.78 -7.15
N GLY A 180 3.31 -17.04 -6.77
CA GLY A 180 2.05 -17.77 -7.01
C GLY A 180 0.77 -17.17 -6.38
N CYS A 181 0.89 -16.09 -5.61
CA CYS A 181 -0.22 -15.30 -5.07
C CYS A 181 -0.45 -13.94 -5.79
N ASP A 182 0.41 -13.59 -6.74
CA ASP A 182 0.39 -12.34 -7.54
C ASP A 182 0.45 -11.03 -6.73
N THR A 183 0.93 -11.08 -5.49
CA THR A 183 1.14 -9.87 -4.65
C THR A 183 2.57 -9.35 -4.67
N SER A 184 3.51 -10.15 -5.20
CA SER A 184 4.92 -9.80 -5.31
C SER A 184 5.52 -10.23 -6.65
N PHE A 185 6.57 -9.53 -7.08
CA PHE A 185 7.22 -9.74 -8.36
C PHE A 185 8.71 -9.40 -8.30
N GLU A 186 9.47 -10.03 -9.19
CA GLU A 186 10.87 -9.70 -9.45
C GLU A 186 10.95 -8.78 -10.67
N ILE A 187 11.77 -7.73 -10.58
CA ILE A 187 11.95 -6.79 -11.69
C ILE A 187 12.91 -7.37 -12.71
N LYS A 188 12.57 -7.22 -13.99
CA LYS A 188 13.47 -7.59 -15.09
C LYS A 188 14.51 -6.47 -15.29
N ILE A 189 15.74 -6.72 -14.88
CA ILE A 189 16.91 -5.86 -15.14
C ILE A 189 17.45 -6.13 -16.55
#